data_AF-R6VFK8-F1
#
_entry.id   AF-R6VFK8-F1
#
_cell.length_a   1.000
_cell.length_b   1.000
_cell.length_c   1.000
_cell.angle_alpha   90.00
_cell.angle_beta   90.00
_cell.angle_gamma   90.00
#
_symmetry.space_group_name_H-M   'P 1'
#
loop_
_entity.id
_entity.type
_entity.pdbx_description
1 polymer ?
#
loop_
_entity_poly.entity_id
_entity_poly.type
_entity_poly.pdbx_seq_one_letter_code
_entity_poly.pdbx_strand_id
1 'polypeptide(L)'
;MSVIGPRPALWNQEDLISERDEYDINSLRPGLTGWAQINGRDELPIPVKVQMDKVYYDSLSFSFDVKCLFMTIVSVFRHEGVVEGGTGAMGNGE
;
A
#
# COMPACT_ATOMS: atom_id res chain seq x y z
N MET A 1 9.11 -8.80 -8.94
CA MET A 1 8.82 -8.09 -7.69
C MET A 1 9.94 -7.10 -7.40
N SER A 2 9.59 -5.94 -6.89
CA SER A 2 10.49 -4.87 -6.42
C SER A 2 10.44 -4.82 -4.88
N VAL A 3 11.38 -4.14 -4.24
CA VAL A 3 11.26 -3.83 -2.79
C VAL A 3 10.21 -2.74 -2.60
N ILE A 4 10.19 -1.75 -3.48
CA ILE A 4 9.31 -0.58 -3.44
C ILE A 4 8.46 -0.57 -4.71
N GLY A 5 7.14 -0.43 -4.53
CA GLY A 5 6.17 -0.45 -5.61
C GLY A 5 4.73 -0.64 -5.10
N PRO A 6 3.73 -0.51 -5.97
CA PRO A 6 2.34 -0.74 -5.60
C PRO A 6 2.15 -2.18 -5.08
N ARG A 7 1.31 -2.34 -4.06
CA ARG A 7 0.97 -3.66 -3.51
C ARG A 7 0.21 -4.46 -4.57
N PRO A 8 0.53 -5.76 -4.78
CA PRO A 8 -0.19 -6.58 -5.75
C PRO A 8 -1.69 -6.60 -5.42
N ALA A 9 -2.51 -6.33 -6.42
CA ALA A 9 -3.97 -6.43 -6.29
C ALA A 9 -4.37 -7.89 -6.07
N LEU A 10 -5.37 -8.12 -5.23
CA LEU A 10 -5.97 -9.44 -5.08
C LEU A 10 -6.86 -9.75 -6.30
N TRP A 11 -7.05 -11.04 -6.58
CA TRP A 11 -7.88 -11.52 -7.68
C TRP A 11 -9.35 -11.09 -7.57
N ASN A 12 -9.83 -10.74 -6.37
CA ASN A 12 -11.19 -10.31 -6.09
C ASN A 12 -11.37 -8.78 -6.06
N GLN A 13 -10.35 -8.02 -6.47
CA GLN A 13 -10.36 -6.55 -6.46
C GLN A 13 -10.41 -6.00 -7.90
N GLU A 14 -11.45 -6.38 -8.64
CA GLU A 14 -11.63 -5.95 -10.04
C GLU A 14 -11.64 -4.43 -10.18
N ASP A 15 -12.35 -3.71 -9.30
CA ASP A 15 -12.41 -2.25 -9.29
C ASP A 15 -11.02 -1.61 -9.16
N LEU A 16 -10.17 -2.13 -8.26
CA LEU A 16 -8.80 -1.63 -8.07
C LEU A 16 -7.93 -1.93 -9.28
N ILE A 17 -8.08 -3.09 -9.90
CA ILE A 17 -7.32 -3.48 -11.09
C ILE A 17 -7.69 -2.55 -12.25
N SER A 18 -8.98 -2.37 -12.52
CA SER A 18 -9.47 -1.49 -13.59
C SER A 18 -9.04 -0.04 -13.39
N GLU A 19 -9.13 0.48 -12.17
CA GLU A 19 -8.78 1.87 -11.89
C GLU A 19 -7.25 2.10 -11.94
N ARG A 20 -6.43 1.08 -11.63
CA ARG A 20 -4.97 1.13 -11.85
C ARG A 20 -4.58 0.98 -13.32
N ASP A 21 -5.31 0.19 -14.09
CA ASP A 21 -5.06 0.00 -15.53
C ASP A 21 -5.25 1.31 -16.30
N GLU A 22 -6.19 2.16 -15.90
CA GLU A 22 -6.39 3.49 -16.50
C GLU A 22 -5.11 4.35 -16.47
N TYR A 23 -4.28 4.17 -15.45
CA TYR A 23 -3.03 4.92 -15.26
C TYR A 23 -1.77 4.10 -15.56
N ASP A 24 -1.90 2.92 -16.17
CA ASP A 24 -0.80 1.99 -16.45
C ASP A 24 0.01 1.58 -15.20
N ILE A 25 -0.58 1.71 -14.00
CA ILE A 25 0.10 1.42 -12.72
C ILE A 25 0.39 -0.07 -12.58
N ASN A 26 -0.46 -0.94 -13.14
CA ASN A 26 -0.26 -2.39 -13.12
C ASN A 26 0.95 -2.85 -13.97
N SER A 27 1.53 -1.98 -14.81
CA SER A 27 2.80 -2.23 -15.50
C SER A 27 4.01 -2.20 -14.55
N LEU A 28 3.87 -1.53 -13.39
CA LEU A 28 4.93 -1.47 -12.39
C LEU A 28 5.13 -2.83 -11.72
N ARG A 29 6.39 -3.09 -11.35
CA ARG A 29 6.71 -4.30 -10.58
C ARG A 29 6.12 -4.15 -9.18
N PRO A 30 5.30 -5.12 -8.71
CA PRO A 30 4.72 -5.06 -7.38
C PRO A 30 5.81 -5.05 -6.31
N GLY A 31 5.58 -4.24 -5.26
CA GLY A 31 6.51 -3.98 -4.16
C GLY A 31 6.16 -4.72 -2.87
N LEU A 32 7.15 -4.87 -1.98
CA LEU A 32 6.90 -5.27 -0.59
C LEU A 32 6.25 -4.12 0.20
N THR A 33 6.76 -2.90 -0.02
CA THR A 33 6.21 -1.65 0.47
C THR A 33 5.94 -0.70 -0.70
N GLY A 34 5.10 0.31 -0.48
CA GLY A 34 4.70 1.27 -1.51
C GLY A 34 4.18 2.55 -0.90
N TRP A 35 4.04 3.59 -1.73
CA TRP A 35 3.61 4.90 -1.26
C TRP A 35 2.22 4.85 -0.60
N ALA A 36 1.26 4.14 -1.20
CA ALA A 36 -0.06 3.93 -0.58
C ALA A 36 0.02 3.11 0.74
N GLN A 37 0.94 2.14 0.84
CA GLN A 37 1.13 1.36 2.08
C GLN A 37 1.69 2.20 3.23
N ILE A 38 2.47 3.22 2.94
CA ILE A 38 3.06 4.08 3.99
C ILE A 38 2.05 5.12 4.50
N ASN A 39 1.13 5.57 3.65
CA ASN A 39 0.25 6.70 3.94
C ASN A 39 -1.18 6.30 4.39
N GLY A 40 -1.47 5.01 4.58
CA GLY A 40 -2.78 4.57 5.07
C GLY A 40 -3.15 3.09 4.84
N ARG A 41 -2.29 2.31 4.15
CA ARG A 41 -2.41 0.84 4.04
C ARG A 41 -3.79 0.40 3.50
N ASP A 42 -4.52 -0.35 4.32
CA ASP A 42 -5.81 -0.96 3.98
C ASP A 42 -7.00 -0.07 4.33
N GLU A 43 -6.79 1.03 5.07
CA GLU A 43 -7.83 2.00 5.41
C GLU A 43 -8.14 2.99 4.27
N LEU A 44 -7.28 3.04 3.24
CA LEU A 44 -7.44 3.94 2.10
C LEU A 44 -8.54 3.43 1.14
N PRO A 45 -9.50 4.29 0.78
CA PRO A 45 -10.42 4.02 -0.34
C PRO A 45 -9.65 3.76 -1.63
N ILE A 46 -10.21 2.90 -2.50
CA ILE A 46 -9.64 2.54 -3.81
C ILE A 46 -9.18 3.77 -4.61
N PRO A 47 -9.99 4.83 -4.83
CA PRO A 47 -9.55 5.98 -5.63
C PRO A 47 -8.37 6.73 -5.02
N VAL A 48 -8.29 6.79 -3.69
CA VAL A 48 -7.16 7.43 -3.00
C VAL A 48 -5.90 6.58 -3.13
N LYS A 49 -6.05 5.25 -3.02
CA LYS A 49 -4.95 4.29 -3.20
C LYS A 49 -4.36 4.39 -4.61
N VAL A 50 -5.21 4.44 -5.63
CA VAL A 50 -4.80 4.60 -7.04
C VAL A 50 -4.10 5.94 -7.25
N GLN A 51 -4.62 7.04 -6.71
CA GLN A 51 -3.96 8.34 -6.79
C GLN A 51 -2.57 8.33 -6.13
N MET A 52 -2.41 7.66 -4.98
CA MET A 52 -1.12 7.52 -4.34
C MET A 52 -0.13 6.68 -5.16
N ASP A 53 -0.61 5.58 -5.74
CA ASP A 53 0.21 4.76 -6.63
C ASP A 53 0.60 5.53 -7.91
N LYS A 54 -0.29 6.39 -8.42
CA LYS A 54 0.01 7.32 -9.52
C LYS A 54 1.08 8.34 -9.14
N VAL A 55 1.01 8.94 -7.95
CA VAL A 55 2.06 9.86 -7.48
C VAL A 55 3.42 9.17 -7.43
N TYR A 56 3.46 7.91 -6.99
CA TYR A 56 4.68 7.10 -7.02
C TYR A 56 5.15 6.83 -8.46
N TYR A 57 4.23 6.49 -9.36
CA TYR A 57 4.52 6.28 -10.78
C TYR A 57 5.12 7.53 -11.44
N ASP A 58 4.50 8.69 -11.23
CA ASP A 58 4.95 9.98 -11.80
C ASP A 58 6.27 10.46 -11.18
N SER A 59 6.54 10.11 -9.91
CA SER A 59 7.73 10.54 -9.16
C SER A 59 8.81 9.46 -9.05
N LEU A 60 8.76 8.44 -9.92
CA LEU A 60 9.59 7.24 -9.82
C LEU A 60 11.08 7.64 -9.95
N SER A 61 11.77 7.62 -8.82
CA SER A 61 13.15 8.07 -8.69
C SER A 61 13.81 7.39 -7.50
N PHE A 62 15.13 7.21 -7.57
CA PHE A 62 15.89 6.57 -6.50
C PHE A 62 15.74 7.30 -5.15
N SER A 63 15.63 8.63 -5.16
CA SER A 63 15.39 9.42 -3.96
C SER A 63 14.01 9.16 -3.36
N PHE A 64 12.99 9.00 -4.19
CA PHE A 64 11.64 8.65 -3.74
C PHE A 64 11.61 7.23 -3.16
N ASP A 65 12.32 6.29 -3.77
CA ASP A 65 12.47 4.93 -3.25
C ASP A 65 13.13 4.92 -1.85
N VAL A 66 14.22 5.66 -1.67
CA VAL A 66 14.87 5.81 -0.35
C VAL A 66 13.91 6.44 0.67
N LYS A 67 13.11 7.43 0.26
CA LYS A 67 12.09 8.05 1.11
C LYS A 67 11.02 7.03 1.53
N CYS A 68 10.53 6.22 0.59
CA CYS A 68 9.58 5.13 0.87
C CYS A 68 10.17 4.14 1.88
N LEU A 69 11.43 3.75 1.69
CA LEU A 69 12.11 2.84 2.60
C LEU A 69 12.21 3.43 4.02
N PHE A 70 12.67 4.68 4.14
CA PHE A 70 12.82 5.34 5.44
C PHE A 70 11.48 5.51 6.15
N MET A 71 10.45 5.94 5.43
CA MET A 71 9.10 6.05 5.98
C MET A 71 8.51 4.69 6.38
N THR A 72 8.81 3.63 5.63
CA THR A 72 8.43 2.26 5.99
C THR A 72 9.07 1.85 7.32
N ILE A 73 10.37 2.12 7.48
CA ILE A 73 11.08 1.87 8.75
C ILE A 73 10.41 2.64 9.88
N VAL A 74 10.16 3.94 9.71
CA VAL A 74 9.49 4.77 10.72
C VAL A 74 8.09 4.26 11.05
N SER A 75 7.31 3.84 10.05
CA SER A 75 5.95 3.29 10.23
C SER A 75 5.97 1.97 11.02
N VAL A 76 6.97 1.11 10.78
CA VAL A 76 7.17 -0.13 11.55
C VAL A 76 7.57 0.19 13.00
N PHE A 77 8.49 1.14 13.21
CA PHE A 77 8.91 1.56 14.55
C PHE A 77 7.79 2.26 15.35
N ARG A 78 6.93 3.04 14.69
CA ARG A 78 5.80 3.72 15.33
C ARG A 78 4.61 2.80 15.62
N HIS A 79 4.64 1.55 15.11
CA HIS A 79 3.53 0.59 15.22
C HIS A 79 2.18 1.17 14.72
N GLU A 80 2.22 2.23 13.92
CA GLU A 80 1.03 2.91 13.42
C GLU A 80 0.34 2.01 12.39
N GLY A 81 -0.93 1.70 12.67
CA GLY A 81 -1.73 0.80 11.86
C GLY A 81 -1.36 -0.68 12.00
N VAL A 82 -0.67 -1.08 13.08
CA VAL A 82 -0.71 -2.48 13.51
C VAL A 82 -1.89 -2.62 14.49
N VAL A 83 -3.03 -3.04 13.95
CA VAL A 83 -3.95 -3.85 14.76
C VAL A 83 -3.16 -5.10 15.11
N GLU A 84 -2.77 -5.23 16.38
CA GLU A 84 -2.42 -6.54 16.90
C GLU A 84 -3.55 -7.46 16.47
N GLY A 85 -3.21 -8.52 15.74
CA GLY A 85 -4.12 -9.62 15.51
C GLY A 85 -4.48 -10.23 16.87
N GLY A 86 -5.45 -9.62 17.55
CA GLY A 86 -6.34 -10.31 18.45
C GLY A 86 -6.94 -11.42 17.62
N THR A 87 -6.34 -12.59 17.76
CA THR A 87 -6.86 -13.84 17.22
C THR A 87 -8.33 -13.88 17.56
N GLY A 88 -9.21 -14.19 16.59
CA GLY A 88 -10.66 -14.15 16.72
C GLY A 88 -11.22 -14.98 17.87
N ALA A 89 -11.13 -14.44 19.09
CA ALA A 89 -11.88 -14.82 20.25
C ALA A 89 -12.54 -13.53 20.75
N MET A 90 -13.76 -13.29 20.27
CA MET A 90 -14.72 -12.48 21.02
C MET A 90 -14.99 -13.23 22.32
N GLY A 91 -14.14 -12.97 23.32
CA GLY A 91 -14.41 -13.29 24.70
C GLY A 91 -15.52 -12.37 25.20
N ASN A 92 -16.71 -12.93 25.23
CA ASN A 92 -17.83 -12.69 26.13
C ASN A 92 -18.05 -11.26 26.68
N GLY A 93 -19.17 -10.66 26.27
CA GLY A 93 -19.74 -9.48 26.90
C GLY A 93 -21.25 -9.43 26.65
N GLU A 94 -21.98 -10.10 27.55
CA GLU A 94 -23.42 -10.02 27.84
C GLU A 94 -24.41 -10.78 26.94
#